data_AF-A0A1J3H5B0-F1
#
_entry.id   AF-A0A1J3H5B0-F1
#
_cell.length_a   1.000
_cell.length_b   1.000
_cell.length_c   1.000
_cell.angle_alpha   90.00
_cell.angle_beta   90.00
_cell.angle_gamma   90.00
#
_symmetry.space_group_name_H-M   'P 1'
#
loop_
_entity.id
_entity.type
_entity.pdbx_description
1 polymer ?
#
loop_
_entity_poly.entity_id
_entity_poly.type
_entity_poly.pdbx_seq_one_letter_code
_entity_poly.pdbx_strand_id
1 'polypeptide(L)'
;EINTNLSPGTKTDDDFDSCNPQDLKKLVYLHGAICEALRLYPPVPFQHKSPTKSDVLPSGHRVDANSKILFCLYSLGRMKSVWG
;
A
#
# COMPACT_ATOMS: atom_id res chain seq x y z
N GLU A 1 43.19 33.92 33.26
CA GLU A 1 41.88 33.25 33.30
C GLU A 1 41.00 33.89 32.24
N ILE A 2 40.60 33.12 31.23
CA ILE A 2 39.78 33.59 30.10
C ILE A 2 38.42 32.89 30.18
N ASN A 3 37.37 33.70 30.32
CA ASN A 3 35.98 33.26 30.47
C ASN A 3 35.49 32.50 29.22
N THR A 4 35.09 31.23 29.40
CA THR A 4 34.50 30.35 28.39
C THR A 4 32.98 30.55 28.25
N ASN A 5 32.54 31.78 28.01
CA ASN A 5 31.14 32.08 27.66
C ASN A 5 31.01 32.56 26.21
N LEU A 6 31.41 31.73 25.25
CA LEU A 6 30.83 31.80 23.91
C LEU A 6 29.87 30.62 23.76
N SER A 7 28.57 30.92 23.79
CA SER A 7 27.55 30.04 23.21
C SER A 7 27.70 30.11 21.69
N PRO A 8 28.04 29.01 20.99
CA PRO A 8 27.89 28.97 19.55
C PRO A 8 26.45 28.59 19.28
N GLY A 9 25.66 29.55 18.83
CA GLY A 9 24.42 29.25 18.16
C GLY A 9 24.71 28.44 16.90
N THR A 10 23.92 27.39 16.71
CA THR A 10 23.40 27.02 15.40
C THR A 10 22.02 26.45 15.65
N LYS A 11 20.99 27.29 15.49
CA LYS A 11 19.71 26.78 15.04
C LYS A 11 19.96 26.29 13.63
N THR A 12 20.19 25.01 13.47
CA THR A 12 20.02 24.38 12.17
C THR A 12 18.52 24.33 11.97
N ASP A 13 18.00 25.24 11.14
CA ASP A 13 16.63 25.22 10.61
C ASP A 13 16.45 24.05 9.60
N ASP A 14 17.11 22.92 9.87
CA ASP A 14 17.16 21.70 9.07
C ASP A 14 16.78 20.49 9.95
N ASP A 15 15.97 20.70 10.98
CA ASP A 15 15.26 19.60 11.63
C ASP A 15 14.09 19.22 10.72
N PHE A 16 14.42 18.60 9.58
CA PHE A 16 13.47 17.74 8.88
C PHE A 16 13.21 16.58 9.83
N ASP A 17 12.30 16.85 10.77
CA ASP A 17 11.85 16.01 11.85
C ASP A 17 11.83 14.57 11.35
N SER A 18 12.78 13.79 11.86
CA SER A 18 13.01 12.45 11.37
C SER A 18 11.68 11.70 11.45
N CYS A 19 11.18 11.20 10.31
CA CYS A 19 9.92 10.47 10.26
C CYS A 19 10.03 9.22 11.13
N ASN A 20 9.68 9.35 12.40
CA ASN A 20 9.67 8.25 13.34
C ASN A 20 8.57 7.29 12.88
N PRO A 21 8.87 6.00 12.66
CA PRO A 21 7.88 5.04 12.20
C PRO A 21 6.64 4.93 13.11
N GLN A 22 6.76 5.30 14.39
CA GLN A 22 5.63 5.28 15.32
C GLN A 22 4.64 6.43 15.06
N ASP A 23 5.09 7.56 14.54
CA ASP A 23 4.23 8.69 14.22
C ASP A 23 3.47 8.47 12.91
N LEU A 24 4.07 7.76 11.94
CA LEU A 24 3.38 7.34 10.71
C LEU A 24 2.13 6.49 10.98
N LYS A 25 2.13 5.68 12.05
CA LYS A 25 0.97 4.87 12.44
C LYS A 25 -0.23 5.71 12.89
N LYS A 26 0.00 6.92 13.37
CA LYS A 26 -1.06 7.83 13.81
C LYS A 26 -1.77 8.52 12.63
N LEU A 27 -1.19 8.48 11.43
CA LEU A 27 -1.69 9.14 10.22
C LEU A 27 -2.79 8.33 9.52
N VAL A 28 -3.94 8.16 10.19
CA VAL A 28 -5.06 7.35 9.70
C VAL A 28 -5.59 7.83 8.34
N TYR A 29 -5.69 9.16 8.14
CA TYR A 29 -6.17 9.72 6.89
C TYR A 29 -5.21 9.46 5.73
N LEU A 30 -3.90 9.60 5.97
CA LEU A 30 -2.87 9.30 4.97
C LEU A 30 -2.92 7.83 4.57
N HIS A 31 -3.03 6.93 5.54
CA HIS A 31 -3.19 5.50 5.27
C HIS A 31 -4.42 5.23 4.40
N GLY A 32 -5.58 5.81 4.76
CA GLY A 32 -6.81 5.70 3.98
C GLY A 32 -6.67 6.24 2.56
N ALA A 33 -6.05 7.41 2.39
CA ALA A 33 -5.81 8.01 1.08
C ALA A 33 -4.90 7.15 0.21
N ILE A 34 -3.84 6.55 0.77
CA ILE A 34 -2.96 5.61 0.06
C ILE A 34 -3.72 4.33 -0.29
N CYS A 35 -4.50 3.77 0.62
CA CYS A 35 -5.33 2.59 0.34
C CYS A 35 -6.30 2.86 -0.81
N GLU A 36 -6.93 4.03 -0.84
CA GLU A 36 -7.87 4.42 -1.89
C GLU A 36 -7.16 4.66 -3.22
N ALA A 37 -6.00 5.29 -3.20
CA ALA A 37 -5.16 5.46 -4.38
C ALA A 37 -4.72 4.10 -4.95
N LEU A 38 -4.32 3.14 -4.12
CA LEU A 38 -3.92 1.80 -4.55
C LEU A 38 -5.10 0.95 -5.04
N ARG A 39 -6.29 1.14 -4.47
CA ARG A 39 -7.52 0.49 -4.93
C ARG A 39 -7.87 0.92 -6.37
N LEU A 40 -7.74 2.20 -6.66
CA LEU A 40 -8.01 2.76 -8.00
C LEU A 40 -6.81 2.59 -8.94
N TYR A 41 -5.58 2.67 -8.45
CA TYR A 41 -4.37 2.64 -9.28
C TYR A 41 -3.38 1.60 -8.72
N PRO A 42 -3.73 0.31 -8.79
CA PRO A 42 -2.83 -0.74 -8.35
C PRO A 42 -1.56 -0.73 -9.21
N PRO A 43 -0.36 -0.83 -8.61
CA PRO A 43 0.90 -0.93 -9.35
C PRO A 43 0.94 -2.12 -10.32
N VAL A 44 0.25 -3.22 -9.95
CA VAL A 44 0.10 -4.41 -10.78
C VAL A 44 -1.40 -4.64 -11.07
N PRO A 45 -1.90 -4.25 -12.26
CA PRO A 45 -3.32 -4.32 -12.56
C PRO A 45 -3.83 -5.74 -12.82
N PHE A 46 -2.95 -6.65 -13.23
CA PHE A 46 -3.26 -8.04 -13.61
C PHE A 46 -2.45 -9.03 -12.77
N GLN A 47 -3.13 -9.93 -12.10
CA GLN A 47 -2.53 -10.98 -11.29
C GLN A 47 -2.85 -12.35 -11.88
N HIS A 48 -1.82 -13.13 -12.19
CA HIS A 48 -1.97 -14.46 -12.78
C HIS A 48 -1.86 -15.52 -11.68
N LYS A 49 -2.77 -16.49 -11.68
CA LYS A 49 -2.75 -17.65 -10.78
C LYS A 49 -3.01 -18.92 -11.58
N SER A 50 -2.46 -20.02 -11.08
CA SER A 50 -2.66 -21.35 -11.67
C SER A 50 -2.92 -22.34 -10.56
N PRO A 51 -3.99 -23.14 -10.63
CA PRO A 51 -4.28 -24.12 -9.61
C PRO A 51 -3.39 -25.35 -9.80
N THR A 52 -2.85 -25.86 -8.69
CA THR A 52 -1.99 -27.06 -8.68
C THR A 52 -2.80 -28.33 -8.93
N LYS A 53 -4.08 -28.33 -8.54
CA LYS A 53 -5.04 -29.44 -8.71
C LYS A 53 -6.34 -28.88 -9.29
N SER A 54 -7.14 -29.73 -9.93
CA SER A 54 -8.47 -29.32 -10.40
C SER A 54 -9.32 -28.89 -9.19
N ASP A 55 -10.05 -27.79 -9.33
CA ASP A 55 -10.87 -27.19 -8.27
C ASP A 55 -12.14 -26.56 -8.86
N VAL A 56 -13.11 -26.25 -8.00
CA VAL A 56 -14.38 -25.59 -8.35
C VAL A 56 -14.42 -24.22 -7.69
N LEU A 57 -14.47 -23.18 -8.50
CA LEU A 57 -14.57 -21.80 -8.01
C LEU A 57 -15.91 -21.59 -7.28
N PRO A 58 -16.02 -20.57 -6.39
CA PRO A 58 -17.27 -20.24 -5.72
C PRO A 58 -18.44 -19.93 -6.66
N SER A 59 -18.16 -19.59 -7.93
CA SER A 59 -19.17 -19.42 -8.97
C SER A 59 -19.69 -20.74 -9.56
N GLY A 60 -19.18 -21.89 -9.12
CA GLY A 60 -19.47 -23.23 -9.67
C GLY A 60 -18.63 -23.63 -10.89
N HIS A 61 -17.76 -22.75 -11.39
CA HIS A 61 -16.91 -23.06 -12.54
C HIS A 61 -15.80 -24.03 -12.17
N ARG A 62 -15.67 -25.13 -12.92
CA ARG A 62 -14.56 -26.09 -12.79
C ARG A 62 -13.33 -25.53 -13.49
N VAL A 63 -12.18 -25.63 -12.82
CA VAL A 63 -10.89 -25.23 -13.37
C VAL A 63 -9.93 -26.41 -13.25
N ASP A 64 -9.31 -26.78 -14.36
CA ASP A 64 -8.35 -27.89 -14.39
C ASP A 64 -6.98 -27.48 -13.86
N ALA A 65 -6.21 -28.49 -13.43
CA ALA A 65 -4.83 -28.27 -13.00
C ALA A 65 -4.02 -27.59 -14.11
N ASN A 66 -3.16 -26.63 -13.73
CA ASN A 66 -2.33 -25.82 -14.64
C ASN A 66 -3.08 -24.81 -15.53
N SER A 67 -4.38 -24.63 -15.34
CA SER A 67 -5.13 -23.58 -16.05
C SER A 67 -4.71 -22.19 -15.58
N LYS A 68 -4.66 -21.21 -16.48
CA LYS A 68 -4.31 -19.82 -16.12
C LYS A 68 -5.57 -19.03 -15.76
N ILE A 69 -5.67 -18.61 -14.50
CA ILE A 69 -6.70 -17.69 -14.00
C ILE A 69 -6.10 -16.29 -13.94
N LEU A 70 -6.82 -15.32 -14.50
CA LEU A 70 -6.45 -13.91 -14.51
C LEU A 70 -7.36 -13.11 -13.57
N PHE A 71 -6.78 -12.43 -12.58
CA PHE A 71 -7.47 -11.47 -11.75
C PHE A 71 -7.16 -10.05 -12.24
N CYS A 72 -8.18 -9.33 -12.71
CA CYS A 72 -8.06 -7.92 -13.06
C CYS A 72 -8.37 -7.04 -11.83
N LEU A 73 -7.33 -6.73 -11.05
CA LEU A 73 -7.44 -5.90 -9.84
C LEU A 73 -7.89 -4.49 -10.17
N TYR A 74 -7.41 -3.93 -11.30
CA TYR A 74 -7.77 -2.59 -11.74
C TYR A 74 -9.27 -2.44 -12.00
N SER A 75 -9.90 -3.44 -12.64
CA SER A 75 -11.34 -3.45 -12.86
C SER A 75 -12.09 -3.71 -11.56
N LEU A 76 -11.63 -4.67 -10.74
CA LEU A 76 -12.26 -5.01 -9.47
C LEU A 76 -12.34 -3.80 -8.52
N GLY A 77 -11.28 -2.96 -8.50
CA GLY A 77 -11.24 -1.71 -7.75
C GLY A 77 -12.23 -0.64 -8.23
N ARG A 78 -12.93 -0.83 -9.35
CA ARG A 78 -13.95 0.11 -9.89
C ARG A 78 -15.34 -0.48 -9.98
N MET A 79 -15.51 -1.75 -9.63
CA MET A 79 -16.80 -2.41 -9.71
C MET A 79 -17.75 -1.89 -8.63
N LYS A 80 -18.84 -1.24 -9.05
CA LYS A 80 -19.91 -0.76 -8.13
C LYS A 80 -20.53 -1.88 -7.30
N SER A 81 -20.66 -3.08 -7.88
CA SER A 81 -21.18 -4.24 -7.16
C SER A 81 -20.33 -4.67 -5.96
N VAL A 82 -19.05 -4.25 -5.91
CA VAL A 82 -18.12 -4.56 -4.83
C VAL A 82 -17.94 -3.38 -3.87
N TRP A 83 -17.90 -2.15 -4.39
CA TRP A 83 -17.51 -0.95 -3.63
C TRP A 83 -18.64 0.07 -3.34
N GLY A 84 -19.86 -0.15 -3.86
CA GLY A 84 -21.00 0.77 -3.73
C GLY A 84 -21.04 1.85 -4.80
#